data_AF-A0A1E7EMI1-F1
#
_entry.id   AF-A0A1E7EMI1-F1
#
_cell.length_a   1.000
_cell.length_b   1.000
_cell.length_c   1.000
_cell.angle_alpha   90.00
_cell.angle_beta   90.00
_cell.angle_gamma   90.00
#
_symmetry.space_group_name_H-M   'P 1'
#
loop_
_entity.id
_entity.type
_entity.pdbx_description
1 polymer ?
#
loop_
_entity_poly.entity_id
_entity_poly.type
_entity_poly.pdbx_seq_one_letter_code
_entity_poly.pdbx_strand_id
1 'polypeptide(L)'
;MESINNDDNDGGEQEAQAEQIARSQHQRQRKQERQRKFKKVNSILKKHGKFPVQNRNSIDELVDRFLEEVEDSVHDLLCNNHVDADNYRGLDSDRDTEAEVETAIRCFPDVLSRRDDRFDEYPIRILHCLRLHTGADRICNLKAVSFIPIVARLAVEFGLFEEKERGGLLLEEDEGEDNRNTLQLLWDPNALTHPTTFKAGMFFFPKKKGINLLFQKDTIGRTPYKIACASYDQLFQKNTFHTPFYGSYASYGVHYASKNKGRDAVMEVIESTLSNCSDKPDNFVDAFLSAAVDKGISLDCVYFLLRRDPDMLHKLRLDSTLD
;
A
#
# COMPACT_ATOMS: atom_id res chain seq x y z
N MET A 1 56.93 20.19 41.52
CA MET A 1 56.17 20.54 40.30
C MET A 1 55.94 19.22 39.59
N GLU A 2 54.75 18.69 39.42
CA GLU A 2 53.38 19.14 39.64
C GLU A 2 52.59 17.88 40.05
N SER A 3 51.78 17.99 41.10
CA SER A 3 50.81 16.95 41.44
C SER A 3 49.53 17.27 40.67
N ILE A 4 49.29 16.53 39.59
CA ILE A 4 48.09 16.67 38.75
C ILE A 4 46.96 15.90 39.43
N ASN A 5 46.02 16.65 40.00
CA ASN A 5 44.74 16.13 40.51
C ASN A 5 43.84 15.80 39.32
N ASN A 6 43.55 14.51 39.12
CA ASN A 6 42.57 14.00 38.17
C ASN A 6 41.42 13.38 38.97
N ASP A 7 40.41 14.16 39.37
CA ASP A 7 39.30 13.64 40.22
C ASP A 7 37.92 14.24 39.92
N ASP A 8 37.67 14.78 38.71
CA ASP A 8 36.43 15.51 38.40
C ASP A 8 35.58 14.94 37.24
N ASN A 9 35.42 13.61 37.11
CA ASN A 9 34.59 13.04 36.01
C ASN A 9 33.61 11.90 36.37
N ASP A 10 33.32 11.61 37.64
CA ASP A 10 32.48 10.46 38.05
C ASP A 10 31.03 10.81 38.45
N GLY A 11 30.65 12.09 38.44
CA GLY A 11 29.31 12.53 38.88
C GLY A 11 28.19 12.31 37.85
N GLY A 12 28.49 12.37 36.55
CA GLY A 12 27.48 12.34 35.49
C GLY A 12 26.90 10.95 35.21
N GLU A 13 27.67 9.89 35.44
CA GLU A 13 27.23 8.52 35.13
C GLU A 13 26.19 8.01 36.13
N GLN A 14 26.31 8.39 37.41
CA GLN A 14 25.38 7.96 38.46
C GLN A 14 24.00 8.59 38.29
N GLU A 15 23.92 9.86 37.88
CA GLU A 15 22.64 10.56 37.65
C GLU A 15 21.90 9.99 36.44
N ALA A 16 22.61 9.76 35.33
CA ALA A 16 22.03 9.14 34.13
C ALA A 16 21.49 7.72 34.43
N GLN A 17 22.21 6.94 35.24
CA GLN A 17 21.80 5.60 35.64
C GLN A 17 20.56 5.62 36.53
N ALA A 18 20.50 6.55 37.51
CA ALA A 18 19.34 6.72 38.39
C ALA A 18 18.09 7.13 37.60
N GLU A 19 18.23 8.04 36.62
CA GLU A 19 17.12 8.48 35.78
C GLU A 19 16.60 7.32 34.89
N GLN A 20 17.49 6.52 34.31
CA GLN A 20 17.10 5.37 33.49
C GLN A 20 16.35 4.31 34.34
N ILE A 21 16.78 4.08 35.58
CA ILE A 21 16.09 3.19 36.52
C ILE A 21 14.70 3.73 36.86
N ALA A 22 14.58 5.03 37.17
CA ALA A 22 13.31 5.66 37.48
C ALA A 22 12.32 5.59 36.30
N ARG A 23 12.79 5.88 35.07
CA ARG A 23 11.99 5.76 33.84
C ARG A 23 11.51 4.33 33.62
N SER A 24 12.39 3.33 33.81
CA SER A 24 12.06 1.91 33.68
C SER A 24 11.04 1.44 34.73
N GLN A 25 11.21 1.83 36.00
CA GLN A 25 10.27 1.52 37.07
C GLN A 25 8.89 2.16 36.81
N HIS A 26 8.87 3.41 36.37
CA HIS A 26 7.64 4.11 36.04
C HIS A 26 6.90 3.45 34.87
N GLN A 27 7.60 3.06 33.80
CA GLN A 27 7.01 2.32 32.67
C GLN A 27 6.44 0.96 33.11
N ARG A 28 7.14 0.23 33.98
CA ARG A 28 6.65 -1.04 34.54
C ARG A 28 5.38 -0.86 35.37
N GLN A 29 5.33 0.15 36.23
CA GLN A 29 4.14 0.46 37.03
C GLN A 29 2.95 0.80 36.13
N ARG A 30 3.14 1.67 35.13
CA ARG A 30 2.11 2.02 34.14
C ARG A 30 1.58 0.81 33.39
N LYS A 31 2.46 -0.10 32.94
CA LYS A 31 2.07 -1.34 32.25
C LYS A 31 1.25 -2.26 33.17
N GLN A 32 1.66 -2.42 34.44
CA GLN A 32 0.92 -3.22 35.42
C GLN A 32 -0.46 -2.62 35.73
N GLU A 33 -0.55 -1.30 35.90
CA GLU A 33 -1.82 -0.62 36.14
C GLU A 33 -2.77 -0.78 34.95
N ARG A 34 -2.28 -0.61 33.72
CA ARG A 34 -3.04 -0.83 32.49
C ARG A 34 -3.58 -2.27 32.44
N GLN A 35 -2.75 -3.27 32.72
CA GLN A 35 -3.18 -4.68 32.76
C GLN A 35 -4.25 -4.95 33.85
N ARG A 36 -4.14 -4.31 35.02
CA ARG A 36 -5.16 -4.41 36.07
C ARG A 36 -6.50 -3.84 35.62
N LYS A 37 -6.49 -2.68 34.96
CA LYS A 37 -7.70 -2.06 34.38
C LYS A 37 -8.36 -2.97 33.34
N PHE A 38 -7.60 -3.50 32.39
CA PHE A 38 -8.12 -4.44 31.38
C PHE A 38 -8.70 -5.72 31.99
N LYS A 39 -8.02 -6.33 32.98
CA LYS A 39 -8.54 -7.50 33.69
C LYS A 39 -9.87 -7.20 34.39
N LYS A 40 -10.01 -6.00 34.95
CA LYS A 40 -11.26 -5.56 35.61
C LYS A 40 -12.38 -5.38 34.58
N VAL A 41 -12.13 -4.70 33.46
CA VAL A 41 -13.11 -4.53 32.36
C VAL A 41 -13.56 -5.88 31.84
N ASN A 42 -12.63 -6.79 31.53
CA ASN A 42 -12.97 -8.14 31.06
C ASN A 42 -13.78 -8.95 32.09
N SER A 43 -13.53 -8.76 33.38
CA SER A 43 -14.31 -9.40 34.45
C SER A 43 -15.75 -8.86 34.51
N ILE A 44 -15.94 -7.56 34.28
CA ILE A 44 -17.27 -6.92 34.20
C ILE A 44 -18.03 -7.47 32.98
N LEU A 45 -17.41 -7.44 31.80
CA LEU A 45 -18.02 -7.92 30.55
C LEU A 45 -18.40 -9.41 30.63
N LYS A 46 -17.52 -10.27 31.16
CA LYS A 46 -17.82 -11.71 31.37
C LYS A 46 -18.98 -11.98 32.32
N LYS A 47 -19.28 -11.04 33.22
CA LYS A 47 -20.36 -11.15 34.22
C LYS A 47 -21.57 -10.29 33.89
N HIS A 48 -21.62 -9.68 32.70
CA HIS A 48 -22.64 -8.72 32.28
C HIS A 48 -24.07 -9.18 32.64
N GLY A 49 -24.46 -10.40 32.24
CA GLY A 49 -25.80 -10.94 32.51
C GLY A 49 -26.18 -11.14 34.00
N LYS A 50 -25.23 -10.98 34.93
CA LYS A 50 -25.46 -11.10 36.38
C LYS A 50 -25.68 -9.75 37.07
N PHE A 51 -25.53 -8.64 36.36
CA PHE A 51 -25.77 -7.30 36.91
C PHE A 51 -27.27 -6.95 36.88
N PRO A 52 -27.75 -6.07 37.78
CA PRO A 52 -29.09 -5.48 37.69
C PRO A 52 -29.33 -4.83 36.32
N VAL A 53 -30.59 -4.78 35.88
CA VAL A 53 -30.98 -4.25 34.55
C VAL A 53 -30.39 -2.86 34.28
N GLN A 54 -30.47 -1.94 35.24
CA GLN A 54 -29.93 -0.57 35.09
C GLN A 54 -28.42 -0.56 34.82
N ASN A 55 -27.65 -1.42 35.51
CA ASN A 55 -26.21 -1.52 35.29
C ASN A 55 -25.89 -2.17 33.94
N ARG A 56 -26.68 -3.14 33.48
CA ARG A 56 -26.50 -3.76 32.16
C ARG A 56 -26.66 -2.73 31.06
N ASN A 57 -27.75 -1.96 31.08
CA ASN A 57 -27.98 -0.90 30.10
C ASN A 57 -26.83 0.13 30.07
N SER A 58 -26.34 0.55 31.24
CA SER A 58 -25.20 1.48 31.30
C SER A 58 -23.89 0.85 30.79
N ILE A 59 -23.68 -0.46 30.99
CA ILE A 59 -22.54 -1.15 30.41
C ILE A 59 -22.69 -1.24 28.89
N ASP A 60 -23.89 -1.53 28.38
CA ASP A 60 -24.18 -1.62 26.95
C ASP A 60 -23.91 -0.27 26.27
N GLU A 61 -24.46 0.83 26.80
CA GLU A 61 -24.21 2.19 26.28
C GLU A 61 -22.71 2.56 26.25
N LEU A 62 -21.95 2.13 27.26
CA LEU A 62 -20.50 2.38 27.32
C LEU A 62 -19.73 1.50 26.33
N VAL A 63 -20.17 0.27 26.11
CA VAL A 63 -19.58 -0.64 25.14
C VAL A 63 -19.84 -0.12 23.73
N ASP A 64 -21.07 0.28 23.43
CA ASP A 64 -21.43 0.81 22.11
C ASP A 64 -20.60 2.06 21.77
N ARG A 65 -20.54 3.03 22.69
CA ARG A 65 -19.70 4.23 22.51
C ARG A 65 -18.22 3.88 22.33
N PHE A 66 -17.71 2.94 23.13
CA PHE A 66 -16.31 2.51 23.00
C PHE A 66 -16.03 1.87 21.63
N LEU A 67 -16.96 1.06 21.12
CA LEU A 67 -16.82 0.43 19.81
C LEU A 67 -16.83 1.48 18.69
N GLU A 68 -17.78 2.42 18.74
CA GLU A 68 -17.88 3.55 17.80
C GLU A 68 -16.60 4.40 17.80
N GLU A 69 -16.13 4.82 18.98
CA GLU A 69 -14.90 5.63 19.10
C GLU A 69 -13.66 4.89 18.56
N VAL A 70 -13.56 3.58 18.77
CA VAL A 70 -12.44 2.77 18.24
C VAL A 70 -12.57 2.57 16.73
N GLU A 71 -13.78 2.32 16.22
CA GLU A 71 -14.05 2.19 14.79
C GLU A 71 -13.69 3.47 14.03
N ASP A 72 -14.12 4.63 14.56
CA ASP A 72 -13.74 5.96 14.07
C ASP A 72 -12.24 6.19 14.12
N SER A 73 -11.59 5.82 15.22
CA SER A 73 -10.14 5.92 15.32
C SER A 73 -9.40 5.04 14.29
N VAL A 74 -9.93 3.84 13.98
CA VAL A 74 -9.35 2.95 12.96
C VAL A 74 -9.55 3.53 11.57
N HIS A 75 -10.73 4.06 11.26
CA HIS A 75 -10.98 4.69 9.97
C HIS A 75 -10.16 5.96 9.77
N ASP A 76 -10.05 6.80 10.81
CA ASP A 76 -9.15 7.95 10.83
C ASP A 76 -7.71 7.53 10.57
N LEU A 77 -7.24 6.46 11.21
CA LEU A 77 -5.89 5.92 10.99
C LEU A 77 -5.65 5.54 9.52
N LEU A 78 -6.66 4.97 8.85
CA LEU A 78 -6.57 4.60 7.43
C LEU A 78 -6.71 5.80 6.47
N CYS A 79 -7.50 6.81 6.85
CA CYS A 79 -7.85 7.96 6.00
C CYS A 79 -7.03 9.23 6.30
N ASN A 80 -6.18 9.23 7.33
CA ASN A 80 -5.38 10.40 7.65
C ASN A 80 -4.14 10.48 6.74
N ASN A 81 -4.18 11.42 5.79
CA ASN A 81 -3.11 11.68 4.84
C ASN A 81 -2.59 13.14 4.92
N HIS A 82 -2.74 13.78 6.09
CA HIS A 82 -2.32 15.16 6.28
C HIS A 82 -0.78 15.25 6.31
N VAL A 83 -0.21 16.12 5.47
CA VAL A 83 1.25 16.20 5.21
C VAL A 83 2.00 17.02 6.26
N ASP A 84 1.34 17.45 7.33
CA ASP A 84 2.01 18.19 8.40
C ASP A 84 3.08 17.30 9.04
N ALA A 85 4.33 17.56 8.68
CA ALA A 85 5.47 16.68 8.89
C ALA A 85 5.69 16.32 10.36
N ASP A 86 5.29 17.21 11.27
CA ASP A 86 5.49 17.06 12.70
C ASP A 86 4.38 16.25 13.40
N ASN A 87 3.27 15.95 12.72
CA ASN A 87 2.10 15.31 13.34
C ASN A 87 1.32 14.43 12.35
N TYR A 88 2.03 13.65 11.54
CA TYR A 88 1.40 12.64 10.70
C TYR A 88 0.73 11.55 11.57
N ARG A 89 -0.60 11.43 11.44
CA ARG A 89 -1.44 10.54 12.26
C ARG A 89 -2.01 9.33 11.51
N GLY A 90 -1.73 9.22 10.21
CA GLY A 90 -2.10 8.04 9.43
C GLY A 90 -1.18 6.85 9.68
N LEU A 91 -1.40 5.77 8.93
CA LEU A 91 -0.51 4.59 8.95
C LEU A 91 0.93 4.94 8.59
N ASP A 92 1.87 4.51 9.42
CA ASP A 92 3.31 4.75 9.26
C ASP A 92 4.10 3.44 9.40
N SER A 93 4.76 3.02 8.33
CA SER A 93 5.57 1.80 8.26
C SER A 93 6.74 1.76 9.26
N ASP A 94 7.18 2.91 9.78
CA ASP A 94 8.22 2.97 10.81
C ASP A 94 7.66 2.72 12.22
N ARG A 95 6.34 2.88 12.40
CA ARG A 95 5.66 2.78 13.70
C ARG A 95 4.74 1.57 13.80
N ASP A 96 3.99 1.30 12.75
CA ASP A 96 2.88 0.35 12.73
C ASP A 96 3.30 -0.93 11.99
N THR A 97 2.89 -2.09 12.51
CA THR A 97 3.15 -3.38 11.87
C THR A 97 1.94 -3.86 11.08
N GLU A 98 2.17 -4.66 10.03
CA GLU A 98 1.08 -5.29 9.26
C GLU A 98 0.11 -6.08 10.16
N ALA A 99 0.62 -6.77 11.19
CA ALA A 99 -0.20 -7.56 12.10
C ALA A 99 -1.13 -6.68 12.97
N GLU A 100 -0.67 -5.49 13.38
CA GLU A 100 -1.50 -4.53 14.12
C GLU A 100 -2.60 -3.97 13.23
N VAL A 101 -2.27 -3.59 11.99
CA VAL A 101 -3.22 -3.08 11.00
C VAL A 101 -4.27 -4.15 10.65
N GLU A 102 -3.85 -5.39 10.41
CA GLU A 102 -4.77 -6.50 10.16
C GLU A 102 -5.67 -6.76 11.37
N THR A 103 -5.13 -6.73 12.58
CA THR A 103 -5.93 -6.93 13.80
C THR A 103 -7.01 -5.84 13.92
N ALA A 104 -6.65 -4.58 13.68
CA ALA A 104 -7.59 -3.46 13.73
C ALA A 104 -8.72 -3.62 12.69
N ILE A 105 -8.37 -3.91 11.44
CA ILE A 105 -9.34 -4.09 10.34
C ILE A 105 -10.24 -5.32 10.59
N ARG A 106 -9.70 -6.43 11.11
CA ARG A 106 -10.51 -7.61 11.42
C ARG A 106 -11.54 -7.37 12.52
N CYS A 107 -11.26 -6.44 13.44
CA CYS A 107 -12.23 -6.03 14.46
C CYS A 107 -13.35 -5.16 13.87
N PHE A 108 -13.06 -4.36 12.85
CA PHE A 108 -13.99 -3.39 12.24
C PHE A 108 -13.88 -3.43 10.71
N PRO A 109 -14.37 -4.48 10.04
CA PRO A 109 -14.18 -4.66 8.61
C PRO A 109 -14.87 -3.56 7.78
N ASP A 110 -16.02 -3.07 8.23
CA ASP A 110 -16.85 -2.09 7.52
C ASP A 110 -16.16 -0.73 7.30
N VAL A 111 -15.10 -0.43 8.07
CA VAL A 111 -14.25 0.75 7.86
C VAL A 111 -13.64 0.78 6.46
N LEU A 112 -13.43 -0.37 5.81
CA LEU A 112 -12.86 -0.43 4.46
C LEU A 112 -13.83 0.08 3.39
N SER A 113 -15.14 -0.02 3.64
CA SER A 113 -16.20 0.49 2.76
C SER A 113 -16.70 1.88 3.14
N ARG A 114 -16.30 2.40 4.31
CA ARG A 114 -16.66 3.75 4.74
C ARG A 114 -15.83 4.79 4.00
N ARG A 115 -16.47 5.66 3.23
CA ARG A 115 -15.80 6.78 2.54
C ARG A 115 -15.39 7.86 3.55
N ASP A 116 -14.30 8.55 3.25
CA ASP A 116 -13.84 9.70 4.03
C ASP A 116 -14.73 10.93 3.78
N ASP A 117 -15.22 11.56 4.83
CA ASP A 117 -16.15 12.70 4.74
C ASP A 117 -15.55 13.92 4.01
N ARG A 118 -14.22 14.06 3.97
CA ARG A 118 -13.55 15.22 3.37
C ARG A 118 -13.36 15.06 1.87
N PHE A 119 -13.18 13.81 1.41
CA PHE A 119 -12.78 13.53 0.04
C PHE A 119 -13.75 12.63 -0.72
N ASP A 120 -14.71 12.01 -0.04
CA ASP A 120 -15.60 10.99 -0.58
C ASP A 120 -14.83 9.81 -1.22
N GLU A 121 -13.65 9.50 -0.68
CA GLU A 121 -12.75 8.45 -1.17
C GLU A 121 -12.70 7.27 -0.18
N TYR A 122 -12.54 6.04 -0.69
CA TYR A 122 -12.31 4.86 0.14
C TYR A 122 -10.91 4.86 0.78
N PRO A 123 -10.71 4.23 1.95
CA PRO A 123 -9.43 4.26 2.65
C PRO A 123 -8.26 3.75 1.80
N ILE A 124 -8.46 2.69 1.01
CA ILE A 124 -7.41 2.15 0.12
C ILE A 124 -6.91 3.20 -0.91
N ARG A 125 -7.77 4.14 -1.33
CA ARG A 125 -7.41 5.26 -2.20
C ARG A 125 -6.67 6.35 -1.43
N ILE A 126 -6.91 6.50 -0.14
CA ILE A 126 -6.22 7.50 0.68
C ILE A 126 -4.82 7.03 1.07
N LEU A 127 -4.65 5.73 1.33
CA LEU A 127 -3.36 5.14 1.74
C LEU A 127 -2.22 5.32 0.74
N HIS A 128 -2.50 5.53 -0.54
CA HIS A 128 -1.45 5.74 -1.53
C HIS A 128 -1.13 7.23 -1.74
N CYS A 129 -1.97 8.16 -1.29
CA CYS A 129 -1.91 9.55 -1.71
C CYS A 129 -2.01 10.54 -0.54
N LEU A 130 -0.96 11.33 -0.39
CA LEU A 130 -0.94 12.55 0.39
C LEU A 130 -1.54 13.69 -0.43
N ARG A 131 -2.45 14.47 0.15
CA ARG A 131 -2.94 15.73 -0.43
C ARG A 131 -2.20 16.90 0.22
N LEU A 132 -1.54 17.71 -0.60
CA LEU A 132 -0.94 18.95 -0.15
C LEU A 132 -2.02 20.02 0.09
N HIS A 133 -1.82 20.89 1.09
CA HIS A 133 -2.75 21.99 1.40
C HIS A 133 -2.96 22.99 0.26
N THR A 134 -2.06 23.02 -0.71
CA THR A 134 -1.97 24.10 -1.70
C THR A 134 -2.47 23.75 -3.10
N GLY A 135 -3.04 22.56 -3.36
CA GLY A 135 -3.58 22.27 -4.68
C GLY A 135 -3.95 20.82 -5.01
N ALA A 136 -4.17 20.58 -6.30
CA ALA A 136 -4.48 19.27 -6.91
C ALA A 136 -3.29 18.28 -6.91
N ASP A 137 -2.13 18.70 -6.40
CA ASP A 137 -0.93 17.87 -6.41
C ASP A 137 -1.06 16.72 -5.41
N ARG A 138 -1.07 15.52 -5.98
CA ARG A 138 -1.10 14.23 -5.30
C ARG A 138 0.34 13.72 -5.17
N ILE A 139 0.82 13.50 -3.94
CA ILE A 139 2.13 12.87 -3.68
C ILE A 139 1.89 11.48 -3.12
N CYS A 140 2.75 10.52 -3.45
CA CYS A 140 2.62 9.20 -2.87
C CYS A 140 2.87 9.19 -1.36
N ASN A 141 1.99 8.53 -0.60
CA ASN A 141 2.16 8.33 0.84
C ASN A 141 3.11 7.16 1.12
N LEU A 142 4.42 7.45 1.08
CA LEU A 142 5.47 6.44 1.31
C LEU A 142 5.37 5.76 2.69
N LYS A 143 4.74 6.41 3.68
CA LYS A 143 4.56 5.88 5.03
C LYS A 143 3.47 4.81 5.10
N ALA A 144 2.42 4.95 4.28
CA ALA A 144 1.25 4.08 4.33
C ALA A 144 1.21 3.05 3.18
N VAL A 145 1.97 3.27 2.10
CA VAL A 145 1.89 2.48 0.87
C VAL A 145 2.18 0.99 1.08
N SER A 146 3.00 0.63 2.06
CA SER A 146 3.31 -0.76 2.40
C SER A 146 2.13 -1.53 2.99
N PHE A 147 1.05 -0.85 3.43
CA PHE A 147 -0.15 -1.47 3.98
C PHE A 147 -1.28 -1.67 2.96
N ILE A 148 -1.18 -1.09 1.76
CA ILE A 148 -2.10 -1.37 0.65
C ILE A 148 -2.25 -2.89 0.37
N PRO A 149 -1.17 -3.71 0.34
CA PRO A 149 -1.28 -5.15 0.13
C PRO A 149 -2.26 -5.81 1.12
N ILE A 150 -2.11 -5.53 2.41
CA ILE A 150 -2.91 -6.17 3.45
C ILE A 150 -4.35 -5.66 3.48
N VAL A 151 -4.55 -4.36 3.24
CA VAL A 151 -5.88 -3.75 3.14
C VAL A 151 -6.64 -4.31 1.95
N ALA A 152 -6.00 -4.41 0.78
CA ALA A 152 -6.58 -5.02 -0.42
C ALA A 152 -6.98 -6.47 -0.18
N ARG A 153 -6.09 -7.26 0.44
CA ARG A 153 -6.36 -8.67 0.80
C ARG A 153 -7.60 -8.80 1.66
N LEU A 154 -7.67 -8.02 2.74
CA LEU A 154 -8.76 -8.08 3.70
C LEU A 154 -10.08 -7.62 3.09
N ALA A 155 -10.06 -6.58 2.25
CA ALA A 155 -11.28 -6.14 1.57
C ALA A 155 -11.86 -7.20 0.62
N VAL A 156 -10.99 -7.94 -0.09
CA VAL A 156 -11.40 -9.10 -0.90
C VAL A 156 -11.92 -10.23 -0.02
N GLU A 157 -11.23 -10.53 1.09
CA GLU A 157 -11.62 -11.55 2.06
C GLU A 157 -13.02 -11.30 2.64
N PHE A 158 -13.34 -10.04 2.98
CA PHE A 158 -14.64 -9.66 3.52
C PHE A 158 -15.71 -9.40 2.46
N GLY A 159 -15.36 -9.41 1.17
CA GLY A 159 -16.29 -9.16 0.08
C GLY A 159 -16.86 -7.74 0.06
N LEU A 160 -16.16 -6.77 0.66
CA LEU A 160 -16.65 -5.41 0.88
C LEU A 160 -16.61 -4.52 -0.37
N PHE A 161 -15.86 -4.92 -1.38
CA PHE A 161 -15.80 -4.21 -2.66
C PHE A 161 -16.55 -4.99 -3.74
N GLU A 162 -17.32 -4.29 -4.58
CA GLU A 162 -17.80 -4.85 -5.84
C GLU A 162 -16.64 -5.18 -6.79
N GLU A 163 -16.81 -6.06 -7.78
CA GLU A 163 -15.71 -6.41 -8.70
C GLU A 163 -15.08 -5.18 -9.40
N LYS A 164 -15.90 -4.14 -9.66
CA LYS A 164 -15.45 -2.86 -10.23
C LYS A 164 -14.68 -1.98 -9.22
N GLU A 165 -14.97 -2.12 -7.94
CA GLU A 165 -14.35 -1.37 -6.83
C GLU A 165 -13.19 -2.13 -6.19
N ARG A 166 -13.11 -3.46 -6.43
CA ARG A 166 -12.14 -4.34 -5.77
C ARG A 166 -10.75 -3.84 -5.98
N GLY A 167 -10.39 -3.46 -7.20
CA GLY A 167 -9.24 -2.62 -7.35
C GLY A 167 -9.63 -1.21 -7.00
N GLY A 168 -9.70 -0.81 -5.73
CA GLY A 168 -9.78 0.62 -5.33
C GLY A 168 -8.60 1.44 -5.85
N LEU A 169 -7.69 0.77 -6.56
CA LEU A 169 -6.71 1.27 -7.49
C LEU A 169 -7.22 1.72 -8.88
N LEU A 170 -8.47 1.47 -9.26
CA LEU A 170 -8.95 1.35 -10.65
C LEU A 170 -10.27 2.09 -10.91
N LEU A 171 -10.69 2.98 -10.02
CA LEU A 171 -11.86 3.80 -10.29
C LEU A 171 -11.59 4.61 -11.56
N GLU A 172 -12.34 4.27 -12.61
CA GLU A 172 -12.76 5.21 -13.64
C GLU A 172 -13.75 6.13 -12.95
N GLU A 173 -13.32 7.28 -12.44
CA GLU A 173 -14.27 8.27 -11.95
C GLU A 173 -14.04 9.62 -12.62
N ASP A 174 -15.15 10.05 -13.22
CA ASP A 174 -15.48 11.29 -13.88
C ASP A 174 -14.59 11.72 -15.06
N GLU A 175 -15.23 12.33 -16.06
CA GLU A 175 -14.61 12.89 -17.27
C GLU A 175 -13.63 14.05 -16.99
N GLY A 176 -13.09 14.13 -15.77
CA GLY A 176 -12.09 15.10 -15.35
C GLY A 176 -10.70 14.83 -15.90
N GLU A 177 -9.87 15.88 -15.92
CA GLU A 177 -8.55 15.91 -16.57
C GLU A 177 -7.50 14.98 -15.94
N ASP A 178 -7.72 14.46 -14.72
CA ASP A 178 -6.79 13.56 -14.03
C ASP A 178 -7.41 12.19 -13.73
N ASN A 179 -7.85 11.49 -14.79
CA ASN A 179 -8.32 10.10 -14.73
C ASN A 179 -7.15 9.10 -14.54
N ARG A 180 -6.22 9.43 -13.62
CA ARG A 180 -5.15 8.52 -13.25
C ARG A 180 -5.63 7.53 -12.21
N ASN A 181 -5.58 6.25 -12.56
CA ASN A 181 -5.85 5.19 -11.61
C ASN A 181 -4.68 5.09 -10.60
N THR A 182 -4.90 4.54 -9.41
CA THR A 182 -3.84 4.45 -8.38
C THR A 182 -2.64 3.65 -8.86
N LEU A 183 -2.80 2.65 -9.74
CA LEU A 183 -1.64 1.96 -10.32
C LEU A 183 -0.78 2.92 -11.17
N GLN A 184 -1.39 3.88 -11.88
CA GLN A 184 -0.67 4.92 -12.61
C GLN A 184 0.03 5.90 -11.64
N LEU A 185 -0.60 6.25 -10.52
CA LEU A 185 0.00 7.12 -9.50
C LEU A 185 1.16 6.46 -8.76
N LEU A 186 1.05 5.17 -8.45
CA LEU A 186 2.14 4.36 -7.86
C LEU A 186 3.34 4.22 -8.80
N TRP A 187 3.14 4.53 -10.08
CA TRP A 187 4.17 4.50 -11.10
C TRP A 187 4.83 5.88 -11.36
N ASP A 188 4.43 6.93 -10.64
CA ASP A 188 5.10 8.22 -10.80
C ASP A 188 6.62 8.06 -10.52
N PRO A 189 7.54 8.34 -11.47
CA PRO A 189 8.98 8.20 -11.26
C PRO A 189 9.53 9.03 -10.09
N ASN A 190 8.77 10.02 -9.63
CA ASN A 190 9.11 10.82 -8.46
C ASN A 190 8.66 10.16 -7.15
N ALA A 191 7.66 9.28 -7.20
CA ALA A 191 7.34 8.39 -6.11
C ALA A 191 8.37 7.25 -6.12
N LEU A 192 9.25 7.23 -5.14
CA LEU A 192 10.19 6.13 -4.85
C LEU A 192 9.46 4.82 -4.43
N THR A 193 8.23 4.62 -4.88
CA THR A 193 7.40 3.50 -4.53
C THR A 193 7.89 2.23 -5.19
N HIS A 194 8.36 1.37 -4.30
CA HIS A 194 9.01 0.09 -4.52
C HIS A 194 8.25 -0.84 -5.48
N PRO A 195 8.98 -1.77 -6.16
CA PRO A 195 8.41 -2.94 -6.84
C PRO A 195 7.40 -3.73 -6.00
N THR A 196 7.51 -3.63 -4.67
CA THR A 196 6.62 -4.23 -3.68
C THR A 196 5.17 -3.75 -3.82
N THR A 197 4.92 -2.45 -4.02
CA THR A 197 3.55 -1.94 -4.14
C THR A 197 2.93 -2.37 -5.47
N PHE A 198 3.71 -2.35 -6.54
CA PHE A 198 3.29 -2.90 -7.82
C PHE A 198 2.97 -4.39 -7.72
N LYS A 199 3.86 -5.17 -7.10
CA LYS A 199 3.66 -6.59 -6.85
C LYS A 199 2.38 -6.82 -6.05
N ALA A 200 2.09 -6.00 -5.05
CA ALA A 200 0.87 -6.09 -4.28
C ALA A 200 -0.39 -5.76 -5.09
N GLY A 201 -0.36 -4.67 -5.87
CA GLY A 201 -1.47 -4.32 -6.77
C GLY A 201 -1.76 -5.46 -7.76
N MET A 202 -0.72 -6.05 -8.34
CA MET A 202 -0.86 -7.23 -9.20
C MET A 202 -1.32 -8.49 -8.45
N PHE A 203 -0.88 -8.71 -7.22
CA PHE A 203 -1.17 -9.92 -6.44
C PHE A 203 -2.60 -9.94 -5.91
N PHE A 204 -3.15 -8.79 -5.50
CA PHE A 204 -4.52 -8.70 -4.96
C PHE A 204 -5.56 -8.43 -6.04
N PHE A 205 -5.15 -7.91 -7.19
CA PHE A 205 -6.04 -7.69 -8.34
C PHE A 205 -5.59 -8.45 -9.60
N PRO A 206 -5.32 -9.77 -9.55
CA PRO A 206 -4.85 -10.52 -10.72
C PRO A 206 -5.97 -10.87 -11.70
N LYS A 207 -7.25 -10.74 -11.30
CA LYS A 207 -8.38 -11.25 -12.09
C LYS A 207 -8.69 -10.35 -13.28
N LYS A 208 -8.67 -10.95 -14.48
CA LYS A 208 -9.14 -10.53 -15.82
C LYS A 208 -8.81 -9.09 -16.27
N LYS A 209 -9.26 -8.08 -15.52
CA LYS A 209 -8.92 -6.67 -15.75
C LYS A 209 -7.55 -6.31 -15.21
N GLY A 210 -7.10 -6.92 -14.11
CA GLY A 210 -5.82 -6.67 -13.43
C GLY A 210 -4.64 -6.40 -14.35
N ILE A 211 -4.40 -7.37 -15.23
CA ILE A 211 -3.31 -7.34 -16.21
C ILE A 211 -3.55 -6.30 -17.30
N ASN A 212 -4.78 -6.16 -17.78
CA ASN A 212 -5.16 -5.21 -18.83
C ASN A 212 -4.95 -3.77 -18.36
N LEU A 213 -5.17 -3.48 -17.08
CA LEU A 213 -5.01 -2.14 -16.50
C LEU A 213 -3.57 -1.64 -16.59
N LEU A 214 -2.58 -2.54 -16.50
CA LEU A 214 -1.17 -2.20 -16.74
C LEU A 214 -0.93 -1.63 -18.14
N PHE A 215 -1.82 -1.98 -19.06
CA PHE A 215 -1.77 -1.58 -20.45
C PHE A 215 -2.93 -0.66 -20.83
N GLN A 216 -3.76 -0.23 -19.89
CA GLN A 216 -4.80 0.76 -20.15
C GLN A 216 -4.15 2.12 -20.36
N LYS A 217 -4.53 2.76 -21.47
CA LYS A 217 -4.06 4.07 -21.88
C LYS A 217 -4.75 5.14 -21.02
N ASP A 218 -3.97 6.08 -20.52
CA ASP A 218 -4.46 7.36 -20.03
C ASP A 218 -4.97 8.23 -21.20
N THR A 219 -5.45 9.44 -20.87
CA THR A 219 -5.96 10.42 -21.84
C THR A 219 -4.92 10.85 -22.88
N ILE A 220 -3.63 10.63 -22.62
CA ILE A 220 -2.52 10.94 -23.54
C ILE A 220 -1.90 9.68 -24.17
N GLY A 221 -2.54 8.52 -24.03
CA GLY A 221 -2.12 7.28 -24.69
C GLY A 221 -0.99 6.52 -24.00
N ARG A 222 -0.58 6.91 -22.78
CA ARG A 222 0.45 6.20 -21.99
C ARG A 222 -0.20 5.13 -21.15
N THR A 223 0.52 4.04 -20.94
CA THR A 223 0.07 2.96 -20.04
C THR A 223 0.93 2.91 -18.79
N PRO A 224 0.43 2.41 -17.64
CA PRO A 224 1.29 2.15 -16.47
C PRO A 224 2.56 1.38 -16.84
N TYR A 225 2.46 0.38 -17.71
CA TYR A 225 3.59 -0.39 -18.22
C TYR A 225 4.63 0.45 -18.98
N LYS A 226 4.21 1.44 -19.78
CA LYS A 226 5.15 2.31 -20.50
C LYS A 226 5.82 3.30 -19.56
N ILE A 227 5.05 3.86 -18.62
CA ILE A 227 5.59 4.70 -17.55
C ILE A 227 6.60 3.85 -16.74
N ALA A 228 6.29 2.57 -16.54
CA ALA A 228 7.17 1.57 -15.92
C ALA A 228 8.52 1.40 -16.55
N CYS A 229 8.51 1.08 -17.82
CA CYS A 229 9.75 0.91 -18.54
C CYS A 229 10.57 2.21 -18.48
N ALA A 230 9.93 3.38 -18.66
CA ALA A 230 10.60 4.68 -18.65
C ALA A 230 11.20 5.05 -17.27
N SER A 231 10.47 4.84 -16.18
CA SER A 231 10.95 5.13 -14.82
C SER A 231 12.17 4.27 -14.46
N TYR A 232 12.13 2.97 -14.80
CA TYR A 232 13.28 2.08 -14.58
C TYR A 232 14.49 2.49 -15.42
N ASP A 233 14.30 2.84 -16.69
CA ASP A 233 15.40 3.30 -17.53
C ASP A 233 16.07 4.56 -16.96
N GLN A 234 15.29 5.49 -16.38
CA GLN A 234 15.83 6.68 -15.71
C GLN A 234 16.62 6.33 -14.44
N LEU A 235 16.13 5.41 -13.62
CA LEU A 235 16.84 4.96 -12.41
C LEU A 235 18.18 4.31 -12.74
N PHE A 236 18.22 3.45 -13.76
CA PHE A 236 19.47 2.85 -14.24
C PHE A 236 20.46 3.89 -14.74
N GLN A 237 20.00 4.92 -15.46
CA GLN A 237 20.86 6.00 -15.91
C GLN A 237 21.46 6.76 -14.71
N LYS A 238 20.65 7.16 -13.72
CA LYS A 238 21.14 7.88 -12.53
C LYS A 238 22.20 7.11 -11.75
N ASN A 239 22.03 5.79 -11.59
CA ASN A 239 22.97 4.95 -10.85
C ASN A 239 24.26 4.63 -11.63
N THR A 240 24.23 4.69 -12.97
CA THR A 240 25.42 4.39 -13.79
C THR A 240 26.39 5.58 -13.87
N PHE A 241 25.93 6.82 -13.68
CA PHE A 241 26.76 8.01 -13.78
C PHE A 241 27.45 8.45 -12.49
N HIS A 242 27.24 7.75 -11.36
CA HIS A 242 27.87 8.11 -10.08
C HIS A 242 29.10 7.29 -9.70
N THR A 243 29.66 6.47 -10.61
CA THR A 243 31.04 5.98 -10.45
C THR A 243 32.00 7.10 -10.82
N PRO A 244 32.81 7.64 -9.89
CA PRO A 244 33.76 8.70 -10.19
C PRO A 244 34.94 8.10 -10.95
N PHE A 245 34.78 7.93 -12.26
CA PHE A 245 35.89 7.52 -13.11
C PHE A 245 36.66 8.78 -13.54
N TYR A 246 37.71 9.08 -12.78
CA TYR A 246 38.78 9.97 -13.22
C TYR A 246 39.42 9.37 -14.47
N GLY A 247 39.29 10.03 -15.62
CA GLY A 247 40.24 9.87 -16.73
C GLY A 247 39.64 9.65 -18.12
N SER A 248 39.82 10.68 -18.95
CA SER A 248 40.23 10.59 -20.36
C SER A 248 39.22 10.10 -21.42
N TYR A 249 38.63 11.08 -22.11
CA TYR A 249 38.42 11.15 -23.57
C TYR A 249 38.17 9.83 -24.33
N ALA A 250 36.96 9.28 -24.18
CA ALA A 250 36.36 8.39 -25.18
C ALA A 250 34.83 8.59 -25.16
N SER A 251 34.38 9.77 -25.58
CA SER A 251 32.95 10.06 -25.76
C SER A 251 32.60 9.95 -27.24
N TYR A 252 31.37 9.51 -27.53
CA TYR A 252 30.74 9.23 -28.83
C TYR A 252 30.90 7.79 -29.37
N GLY A 253 30.32 6.79 -28.67
CA GLY A 253 30.25 5.44 -29.26
C GLY A 253 29.30 4.40 -28.65
N VAL A 254 28.78 4.55 -27.42
CA VAL A 254 28.11 3.44 -26.72
C VAL A 254 26.78 3.81 -26.06
N HIS A 255 25.90 4.55 -26.76
CA HIS A 255 24.57 4.92 -26.20
C HIS A 255 23.38 4.09 -26.69
N TYR A 256 23.60 3.07 -27.54
CA TYR A 256 22.48 2.32 -28.15
C TYR A 256 22.21 0.93 -27.56
N ALA A 257 23.07 0.40 -26.68
CA ALA A 257 22.95 -0.99 -26.21
C ALA A 257 22.05 -1.22 -24.98
N SER A 258 21.39 -0.19 -24.43
CA SER A 258 20.64 -0.31 -23.16
C SER A 258 19.17 0.11 -23.23
N LYS A 259 18.53 0.11 -24.40
CA LYS A 259 17.13 0.58 -24.55
C LYS A 259 16.05 -0.37 -24.01
N ASN A 260 16.41 -1.55 -23.50
CA ASN A 260 15.43 -2.56 -23.06
C ASN A 260 15.54 -2.97 -21.59
N LYS A 261 16.48 -2.40 -20.80
CA LYS A 261 16.69 -2.86 -19.41
C LYS A 261 15.47 -2.61 -18.52
N GLY A 262 14.83 -1.45 -18.63
CA GLY A 262 13.61 -1.16 -17.86
C GLY A 262 12.46 -2.07 -18.27
N ARG A 263 12.32 -2.36 -19.57
CA ARG A 263 11.34 -3.31 -20.07
C ARG A 263 11.54 -4.70 -19.47
N ASP A 264 12.77 -5.20 -19.52
CA ASP A 264 13.09 -6.55 -19.01
C ASP A 264 12.86 -6.65 -17.50
N ALA A 265 13.26 -5.62 -16.74
CA ALA A 265 13.03 -5.56 -15.29
C ALA A 265 11.53 -5.53 -14.92
N VAL A 266 10.74 -4.69 -15.59
CA VAL A 266 9.29 -4.62 -15.36
C VAL A 266 8.63 -5.94 -15.73
N MET A 267 9.03 -6.54 -16.84
CA MET A 267 8.53 -7.84 -17.27
C MET A 267 8.88 -8.95 -16.27
N GLU A 268 10.08 -8.95 -15.71
CA GLU A 268 10.47 -9.90 -14.66
C GLU A 268 9.59 -9.79 -13.40
N VAL A 269 9.27 -8.56 -12.98
CA VAL A 269 8.36 -8.34 -11.84
C VAL A 269 6.95 -8.81 -12.17
N ILE A 270 6.44 -8.51 -13.37
CA ILE A 270 5.13 -8.99 -13.83
C ILE A 270 5.09 -10.53 -13.85
N GLU A 271 6.07 -11.16 -14.49
CA GLU A 271 6.14 -12.62 -14.65
C GLU A 271 6.29 -13.34 -13.30
N SER A 272 7.17 -12.84 -12.42
CA SER A 272 7.34 -13.40 -11.07
C SER A 272 6.07 -13.24 -10.23
N THR A 273 5.34 -12.13 -10.39
CA THR A 273 4.07 -11.93 -9.67
C THR A 273 2.98 -12.86 -10.16
N LEU A 274 2.81 -12.97 -11.48
CA LEU A 274 1.85 -13.90 -12.09
C LEU A 274 2.16 -15.37 -11.80
N SER A 275 3.44 -15.72 -11.65
CA SER A 275 3.86 -17.09 -11.29
C SER A 275 3.57 -17.43 -9.82
N ASN A 276 3.57 -16.42 -8.95
CA ASN A 276 3.23 -16.59 -7.52
C ASN A 276 1.72 -16.56 -7.26
N CYS A 277 0.91 -16.11 -8.22
CA CYS A 277 -0.53 -16.21 -8.15
C CYS A 277 -0.92 -17.69 -8.36
N SER A 278 -1.15 -18.41 -7.25
CA SER A 278 -1.58 -19.83 -7.26
C SER A 278 -2.88 -20.02 -8.04
N ASP A 279 -3.72 -19.00 -8.09
CA ASP A 279 -4.87 -18.93 -8.97
C ASP A 279 -4.34 -18.59 -10.37
N LYS A 280 -4.10 -19.62 -11.18
CA LYS A 280 -4.01 -19.42 -12.63
C LYS A 280 -5.25 -18.60 -12.99
N PRO A 281 -5.12 -17.44 -13.68
CA PRO A 281 -6.30 -16.77 -14.16
C PRO A 281 -6.96 -17.75 -15.12
N ASP A 282 -8.04 -18.38 -14.66
CA ASP A 282 -8.74 -19.47 -15.34
C ASP A 282 -9.31 -19.02 -16.70
N ASN A 283 -9.10 -17.76 -17.10
CA ASN A 283 -9.44 -17.31 -18.42
C ASN A 283 -8.48 -16.25 -18.99
N PHE A 284 -7.23 -16.67 -19.31
CA PHE A 284 -6.33 -15.88 -20.18
C PHE A 284 -7.00 -15.54 -21.52
N VAL A 285 -7.89 -16.42 -22.01
CA VAL A 285 -8.65 -16.20 -23.24
C VAL A 285 -9.61 -15.00 -23.08
N ASP A 286 -10.37 -14.91 -21.99
CA ASP A 286 -11.20 -13.74 -21.71
C ASP A 286 -10.37 -12.46 -21.57
N ALA A 287 -9.24 -12.51 -20.87
CA ALA A 287 -8.36 -11.36 -20.70
C ALA A 287 -7.83 -10.87 -22.06
N PHE A 288 -7.43 -11.81 -22.93
CA PHE A 288 -6.98 -11.55 -24.29
C PHE A 288 -8.09 -10.95 -25.16
N LEU A 289 -9.28 -11.55 -25.16
CA LEU A 289 -10.42 -11.04 -25.93
C LEU A 289 -10.81 -9.64 -25.46
N SER A 290 -10.88 -9.43 -24.14
CA SER A 290 -11.16 -8.13 -23.55
C SER A 290 -10.12 -7.08 -23.96
N ALA A 291 -8.83 -7.44 -23.90
CA ALA A 291 -7.73 -6.56 -24.33
C ALA A 291 -7.76 -6.25 -25.83
N ALA A 292 -8.18 -7.21 -26.66
CA ALA A 292 -8.19 -7.07 -28.11
C ALA A 292 -9.34 -6.19 -28.62
N VAL A 293 -10.49 -6.17 -27.94
CA VAL A 293 -11.66 -5.36 -28.33
C VAL A 293 -11.65 -3.96 -27.74
N ASP A 294 -10.96 -3.75 -26.62
CA ASP A 294 -10.91 -2.47 -25.92
C ASP A 294 -9.83 -1.54 -26.50
N LYS A 295 -10.27 -0.44 -27.14
CA LYS A 295 -9.38 0.58 -27.73
C LYS A 295 -8.53 1.30 -26.68
N GLY A 296 -9.00 1.34 -25.42
CA GLY A 296 -8.29 1.87 -24.27
C GLY A 296 -7.07 1.03 -23.90
N ILE A 297 -7.01 -0.25 -24.29
CA ILE A 297 -5.87 -1.11 -24.00
C ILE A 297 -4.78 -0.97 -25.08
N SER A 298 -3.51 -0.99 -24.68
CA SER A 298 -2.36 -1.02 -25.59
C SER A 298 -2.20 -2.40 -26.22
N LEU A 299 -1.79 -2.43 -27.50
CA LEU A 299 -1.41 -3.67 -28.19
C LEU A 299 -0.27 -4.43 -27.49
N ASP A 300 0.51 -3.75 -26.66
CA ASP A 300 1.52 -4.39 -25.81
C ASP A 300 0.89 -5.44 -24.87
N CYS A 301 -0.35 -5.22 -24.41
CA CYS A 301 -1.10 -6.19 -23.62
C CYS A 301 -1.40 -7.46 -24.41
N VAL A 302 -1.93 -7.28 -25.63
CA VAL A 302 -2.31 -8.38 -26.53
C VAL A 302 -1.08 -9.22 -26.85
N TYR A 303 0.04 -8.56 -27.18
CA TYR A 303 1.32 -9.23 -27.42
C TYR A 303 1.84 -9.96 -26.17
N PHE A 304 1.73 -9.33 -25.01
CA PHE A 304 2.13 -9.91 -23.74
C PHE A 304 1.35 -11.21 -23.43
N LEU A 305 0.03 -11.16 -23.57
CA LEU A 305 -0.85 -12.31 -23.35
C LEU A 305 -0.55 -13.46 -24.33
N LEU A 306 -0.36 -13.17 -25.62
CA LEU A 306 0.04 -14.17 -26.62
C LEU A 306 1.39 -14.82 -26.31
N ARG A 307 2.36 -14.05 -25.80
CA ARG A 307 3.67 -14.58 -25.45
C ARG A 307 3.60 -15.53 -24.26
N ARG A 308 2.71 -15.28 -23.30
CA ARG A 308 2.51 -16.16 -22.14
C ARG A 308 1.78 -17.46 -22.47
N ASP A 309 0.90 -17.44 -23.47
CA ASP A 309 0.15 -18.61 -23.91
C ASP A 309 0.19 -18.72 -25.44
N PRO A 310 1.25 -19.31 -26.01
CA PRO A 310 1.40 -19.45 -27.47
C PRO A 310 0.24 -20.20 -28.14
N ASP A 311 -0.46 -21.06 -27.39
CA ASP A 311 -1.61 -21.84 -27.87
C ASP A 311 -2.94 -21.08 -27.74
N MET A 312 -2.94 -19.83 -27.30
CA MET A 312 -4.15 -19.02 -27.08
C MET A 312 -5.04 -18.95 -28.33
N LEU A 313 -4.44 -18.81 -29.52
CA LEU A 313 -5.18 -18.77 -30.78
C LEU A 313 -5.82 -20.12 -31.14
N HIS A 314 -5.21 -21.23 -30.70
CA HIS A 314 -5.81 -22.56 -30.86
C HIS A 314 -6.98 -22.76 -29.89
N LYS A 315 -6.85 -22.30 -28.64
CA LYS A 315 -7.92 -22.35 -27.63
C LYS A 315 -9.16 -21.59 -28.09
N LEU A 316 -8.99 -20.39 -28.66
CA LEU A 316 -10.07 -19.58 -29.23
C LEU A 316 -10.86 -20.28 -30.34
N ARG A 317 -10.22 -21.16 -31.13
CA ARG A 317 -10.88 -21.92 -32.21
C ARG A 317 -11.68 -23.11 -31.69
N LEU A 318 -11.28 -23.70 -30.56
CA LEU A 318 -11.94 -24.88 -30.01
C LEU A 318 -13.24 -24.49 -29.32
N ASP A 319 -13.28 -23.34 -28.64
CA ASP A 319 -14.49 -22.85 -27.97
C ASP A 319 -15.60 -22.48 -28.98
N SER A 320 -15.25 -22.06 -30.20
CA SER A 320 -16.22 -21.72 -31.25
C SER A 320 -16.89 -22.92 -31.92
N THR A 321 -16.55 -24.16 -31.53
CA THR A 321 -17.10 -25.39 -32.13
C THR A 321 -18.10 -26.12 -31.22
N LEU A 322 -18.47 -25.52 -30.09
CA LEU A 322 -19.39 -26.08 -29.10
C LEU A 322 -20.81 -25.47 -29.13
N ASP A 323 -21.09 -24.59 -30.09
CA ASP A 323 -22.43 -24.04 -30.40
C ASP A 323 -23.04 -24.70 -31.66
#